data_AF-A0A348XFR1-F1
#
_entry.id   AF-A0A348XFR1-F1
#
_cell.length_a   1.000
_cell.length_b   1.000
_cell.length_c   1.000
_cell.angle_alpha   90.00
_cell.angle_beta   90.00
_cell.angle_gamma   90.00
#
_symmetry.space_group_name_H-M   'P 1'
#
loop_
_entity.id
_entity.type
_entity.pdbx_description
1 polymer ?
#
loop_
_entity_poly.entity_id
_entity_poly.type
_entity_poly.pdbx_seq_one_letter_code
_entity_poly.pdbx_strand_id
1 'polypeptide(L)'
;MIAVVEMQGAGRWLASAKTLIVLKGGEPTSSIEFGGFNDPYDLGSAKVQPEVRKRYLVFLKWRSDLTRTRMAPKELMVQLREGTVSAAEVEEQITVQTYSGYGVPALGVGIYPIEGRNVRMRWYDPADVSTGGIPLSLASLLVRSLDIRPTGDAPKKTAARIRSGLDTAKVKAQVANPTPENIVELEWLLCARAHYHVRNVERGVIAASTAAARDVRRAAARALNDMPESEAILTAMARLLQDPDSGVQAEAAGAILQNGTTAELLRRAVIKALPTSRLAYRGDDIPYNPALNHTPSGREMLIRLVKQMGLQREAENVLAAMIVPDQLNAGIHIALRNHFKDAPSAKAIEAYAAAFAAADQQDLKSYAGYMLSEANKDLRPQYFAAIKNDELADETRYDLLREAVGLLSMSDDDVNQTITSLFKPADATSLLNRYVASLLIHRHAPEDRARLMTYLKQRKLPTEIYAELIGQSIYAAAYDVSFLSN
;
A
#
# COMPACT_ATOMS: atom_id res chain seq x y z
N MET A 1 15.00 -8.43 15.26
CA MET A 1 15.12 -8.38 16.74
C MET A 1 14.12 -7.38 17.29
N ILE A 2 13.44 -7.72 18.39
CA ILE A 2 12.60 -6.79 19.15
C ILE A 2 13.14 -6.78 20.59
N ALA A 3 13.44 -5.60 21.12
CA ALA A 3 14.11 -5.48 22.41
C ALA A 3 13.73 -4.21 23.15
N VAL A 4 13.81 -4.26 24.49
CA VAL A 4 13.91 -3.08 25.32
C VAL A 4 15.39 -2.72 25.44
N VAL A 5 15.71 -1.48 25.11
CA VAL A 5 17.07 -0.98 25.03
C VAL A 5 17.20 0.35 25.77
N GLU A 6 18.41 0.68 26.19
CA GLU A 6 18.80 2.00 26.69
C GLU A 6 19.74 2.65 25.68
N MET A 7 19.39 3.85 25.20
CA MET A 7 20.23 4.56 24.23
C MET A 7 21.53 5.02 24.90
N GLN A 8 22.67 4.68 24.29
CA GLN A 8 24.00 5.07 24.76
C GLN A 8 24.62 6.19 23.90
N GLY A 9 24.26 6.25 22.62
CA GLY A 9 24.65 7.31 21.71
C GLY A 9 23.66 7.45 20.57
N ALA A 10 23.43 8.68 20.12
CA ALA A 10 22.56 8.98 18.99
C ALA A 10 23.29 9.93 18.04
N GLY A 11 23.45 9.52 16.78
CA GLY A 11 23.91 10.34 15.68
C GLY A 11 22.84 10.47 14.60
N ARG A 12 23.11 11.27 13.57
CA ARG A 12 22.15 11.56 12.48
C ARG A 12 21.60 10.31 11.77
N TRP A 13 22.37 9.22 11.72
CA TRP A 13 22.03 8.01 10.95
C TRP A 13 22.18 6.70 11.72
N LEU A 14 22.79 6.74 12.90
CA LEU A 14 23.16 5.57 13.69
C LEU A 14 22.87 5.87 15.16
N ALA A 15 22.28 4.91 15.84
CA ALA A 15 22.15 4.90 17.28
C ALA A 15 22.87 3.68 17.84
N SER A 16 23.54 3.86 18.98
CA SER A 16 24.09 2.77 19.77
C SER A 16 23.26 2.61 21.03
N ALA A 17 22.96 1.36 21.38
CA ALA A 17 22.13 1.06 22.54
C ALA A 17 22.58 -0.18 23.28
N LYS A 18 22.44 -0.13 24.61
CA LYS A 18 22.57 -1.29 25.47
C LYS A 18 21.26 -2.06 25.46
N THR A 19 21.32 -3.34 25.11
CA THR A 19 20.16 -4.22 25.21
C THR A 19 19.87 -4.54 26.67
N LEU A 20 18.65 -4.25 27.12
CA LEU A 20 18.21 -4.55 28.48
C LEU A 20 17.41 -5.85 28.52
N ILE A 21 16.49 -6.02 27.57
CA ILE A 21 15.63 -7.20 27.49
C ILE A 21 15.40 -7.53 26.02
N VAL A 22 15.77 -8.73 25.59
CA VAL A 22 15.36 -9.22 24.26
C VAL A 22 13.99 -9.86 24.36
N LEU A 23 13.04 -9.34 23.57
CA LEU A 23 11.68 -9.89 23.45
C LEU A 23 11.61 -10.92 22.32
N LYS A 24 12.34 -10.70 21.22
CA LYS A 24 12.39 -11.56 20.02
C LYS A 24 13.72 -11.42 19.28
N GLY A 25 14.28 -12.54 18.80
CA GLY A 25 15.57 -12.58 18.10
C GLY A 25 16.74 -12.98 18.99
N GLY A 26 17.96 -13.05 18.42
CA GLY A 26 19.15 -13.46 19.15
C GLY A 26 19.59 -12.44 20.22
N GLU A 27 20.11 -12.93 21.33
CA GLU A 27 20.67 -12.08 22.39
C GLU A 27 22.02 -11.50 21.94
N PRO A 28 22.13 -10.17 21.82
CA PRO A 28 23.40 -9.55 21.48
C PRO A 28 24.35 -9.64 22.66
N THR A 29 25.61 -10.00 22.39
CA THR A 29 26.67 -10.14 23.41
C THR A 29 27.28 -8.80 23.82
N SER A 30 26.92 -7.71 23.13
CA SER A 30 27.43 -6.36 23.35
C SER A 30 26.38 -5.31 22.97
N SER A 31 26.72 -4.02 23.08
CA SER A 31 25.87 -2.93 22.60
C SER A 31 25.56 -3.12 21.11
N ILE A 32 24.33 -2.81 20.74
CA ILE A 32 23.87 -2.92 19.37
C ILE A 32 23.96 -1.55 18.71
N GLU A 33 24.41 -1.54 17.46
CA GLU A 33 24.28 -0.39 16.58
C GLU A 33 23.14 -0.63 15.61
N PHE A 34 22.30 0.37 15.41
CA PHE A 34 21.25 0.31 14.40
C PHE A 34 21.04 1.65 13.73
N GLY A 35 20.73 1.60 12.43
CA GLY A 35 20.49 2.76 11.58
C GLY A 35 19.14 2.70 10.86
N GLY A 36 19.02 3.42 9.74
CA GLY A 36 17.80 3.44 8.93
C GLY A 36 16.88 4.63 9.17
N PHE A 37 17.39 5.70 9.78
CA PHE A 37 16.69 6.99 9.92
C PHE A 37 16.59 7.77 8.60
N ASN A 38 16.89 7.15 7.45
CA ASN A 38 17.29 7.81 6.22
C ASN A 38 16.29 7.60 5.07
N ASP A 39 15.60 8.67 4.68
CA ASP A 39 15.04 8.84 3.33
C ASP A 39 16.11 9.53 2.47
N PRO A 40 16.44 9.04 1.26
CA PRO A 40 17.19 9.83 0.28
C PRO A 40 16.45 11.07 -0.26
N TYR A 41 15.16 11.28 0.05
CA TYR A 41 14.35 12.38 -0.50
C TYR A 41 13.68 13.34 0.50
N ASP A 42 13.84 13.22 1.82
CA ASP A 42 13.11 14.11 2.74
C ASP A 42 13.94 15.32 3.22
N LEU A 43 13.96 16.36 2.39
CA LEU A 43 14.22 17.75 2.77
C LEU A 43 13.01 18.29 3.56
N GLY A 44 12.73 17.77 4.76
CA GLY A 44 11.50 18.19 5.44
C GLY A 44 11.23 17.58 6.81
N SER A 45 11.63 18.31 7.85
CA SER A 45 11.16 18.21 9.24
C SER A 45 11.74 17.08 10.12
N ALA A 46 12.33 17.52 11.22
CA ALA A 46 12.92 16.73 12.28
C ALA A 46 11.95 15.69 12.84
N LYS A 47 12.23 14.40 12.65
CA LYS A 47 11.51 13.34 13.37
C LYS A 47 12.45 12.64 14.34
N VAL A 48 12.31 13.07 15.60
CA VAL A 48 12.75 12.51 16.89
C VAL A 48 14.08 11.75 16.83
N GLN A 49 15.17 12.45 17.13
CA GLN A 49 16.40 11.78 17.54
C GLN A 49 16.17 11.15 18.93
N PRO A 50 16.49 9.86 19.12
CA PRO A 50 16.38 9.25 20.43
C PRO A 50 17.27 9.99 21.43
N GLU A 51 16.70 10.40 22.56
CA GLU A 51 17.48 10.97 23.65
C GLU A 51 18.41 9.92 24.28
N VAL A 52 19.66 10.32 24.51
CA VAL A 52 20.67 9.51 25.18
C VAL A 52 20.23 9.23 26.62
N ARG A 53 20.39 7.98 27.08
CA ARG A 53 19.99 7.45 28.41
C ARG A 53 18.49 7.25 28.64
N LYS A 54 17.62 7.43 27.64
CA LYS A 54 16.22 6.97 27.72
C LYS A 54 16.07 5.51 27.28
N ARG A 55 15.02 4.86 27.78
CA ARG A 55 14.64 3.49 27.42
C ARG A 55 13.65 3.49 26.25
N TYR A 56 13.80 2.52 25.36
CA TYR A 56 12.96 2.37 24.19
C TYR A 56 12.59 0.90 23.97
N LEU A 57 11.40 0.66 23.43
CA LEU A 57 11.07 -0.59 22.77
C LEU A 57 11.44 -0.44 21.29
N VAL A 58 12.36 -1.26 20.79
CA VAL A 58 12.83 -1.21 19.40
C VAL A 58 12.43 -2.45 18.63
N PHE A 59 12.06 -2.26 17.37
CA PHE A 59 11.81 -3.29 16.36
C PHE A 59 12.85 -3.10 15.27
N LEU A 60 13.76 -4.05 15.14
CA LEU A 60 14.93 -3.98 14.28
C LEU A 60 14.92 -5.13 13.29
N LYS A 61 15.20 -4.84 12.02
CA LYS A 61 15.38 -5.83 10.95
C LYS A 61 16.86 -5.93 10.63
N TRP A 62 17.40 -7.15 10.55
CA TRP A 62 18.74 -7.34 9.99
C TRP A 62 18.70 -7.08 8.48
N ARG A 63 19.63 -6.28 7.98
CA ARG A 63 19.78 -5.99 6.55
C ARG A 63 21.25 -6.17 6.18
N SER A 64 21.51 -6.77 5.03
CA SER A 64 22.87 -7.02 4.52
C SER A 64 23.41 -5.88 3.66
N ASP A 65 22.54 -4.94 3.31
CA ASP A 65 22.71 -3.95 2.25
C ASP A 65 22.33 -2.53 2.71
N LEU A 66 22.50 -2.22 4.00
CA LEU A 66 22.25 -0.85 4.48
C LEU A 66 23.21 0.08 3.80
N THR A 67 22.65 1.01 3.03
CA THR A 67 23.40 1.96 2.25
C THR A 67 23.39 3.31 2.96
N ARG A 68 24.57 3.82 3.31
CA ARG A 68 24.75 5.15 3.86
C ARG A 68 25.42 6.02 2.81
N THR A 69 24.68 7.00 2.31
CA THR A 69 25.21 8.03 1.43
C THR A 69 25.68 9.22 2.28
N ARG A 70 26.96 9.55 2.21
CA ARG A 70 27.48 10.82 2.71
C ARG A 70 27.43 11.82 1.56
N MET A 71 26.57 12.81 1.69
CA MET A 71 26.47 13.89 0.70
C MET A 71 27.72 14.77 0.72
N ALA A 72 28.00 15.40 -0.42
CA ALA A 72 29.02 16.42 -0.54
C ALA A 72 28.78 17.59 0.45
N PRO A 73 29.84 18.27 0.92
CA PRO A 73 29.72 19.46 1.75
C PRO A 73 28.82 20.53 1.12
N LYS A 74 28.13 21.31 1.95
CA LYS A 74 27.18 22.33 1.49
C LYS A 74 27.88 23.37 0.60
N GLU A 75 29.13 23.69 0.93
CA GLU A 75 30.01 24.60 0.21
C GLU A 75 30.25 24.10 -1.22
N LEU A 76 30.44 22.79 -1.41
CA LEU A 76 30.64 22.17 -2.72
C LEU A 76 29.34 22.21 -3.55
N MET A 77 28.19 22.02 -2.91
CA MET A 77 26.87 22.15 -3.56
C MET A 77 26.56 23.59 -3.98
N VAL A 78 27.06 24.58 -3.24
CA VAL A 78 26.98 26.01 -3.61
C VAL A 78 27.90 26.29 -4.80
N GLN A 79 29.14 25.82 -4.75
CA GLN A 79 30.10 25.92 -5.84
C GLN A 79 29.58 25.26 -7.14
N LEU A 80 28.85 24.14 -7.04
CA LEU A 80 28.21 23.50 -8.20
C LEU A 80 27.13 24.40 -8.81
N ARG A 81 26.31 25.08 -7.99
CA ARG A 81 25.29 26.03 -8.46
C ARG A 81 25.91 27.28 -9.08
N GLU A 82 27.05 27.71 -8.56
CA GLU A 82 27.81 28.86 -9.05
C GLU A 82 28.70 28.50 -10.26
N GLY A 83 28.74 27.22 -10.65
CA GLY A 83 29.51 26.73 -11.80
C GLY A 83 31.02 26.68 -11.56
N THR A 84 31.48 26.80 -10.32
CA THR A 84 32.91 26.81 -9.97
C THR A 84 33.49 25.42 -9.74
N VAL A 85 32.65 24.39 -9.64
CA VAL A 85 33.02 22.97 -9.66
C VAL A 85 32.05 22.19 -10.54
N SER A 86 32.50 21.10 -11.13
CA SER A 86 31.71 20.22 -11.99
C SER A 86 30.87 19.23 -11.20
N ALA A 87 29.81 18.69 -11.82
CA ALA A 87 28.99 17.63 -11.22
C ALA A 87 29.82 16.37 -10.89
N ALA A 88 30.83 16.05 -11.70
CA ALA A 88 31.73 14.93 -11.47
C ALA A 88 32.56 15.10 -10.20
N GLU A 89 33.10 16.31 -9.95
CA GLU A 89 33.85 16.63 -8.72
C GLU A 89 32.96 16.55 -7.47
N VAL A 90 31.66 16.84 -7.60
CA VAL A 90 30.69 16.66 -6.53
C VAL A 90 30.35 15.18 -6.31
N GLU A 91 30.17 14.42 -7.39
CA GLU A 91 29.88 12.98 -7.33
C GLU A 91 31.01 12.17 -6.71
N GLU A 92 32.28 12.50 -6.98
CA GLU A 92 33.44 11.85 -6.34
C GLU A 92 33.46 12.02 -4.81
N GLN A 93 32.83 13.08 -4.30
CA GLN A 93 32.72 13.36 -2.86
C GLN A 93 31.49 12.70 -2.23
N ILE A 94 30.57 12.15 -3.03
CA ILE A 94 29.45 11.36 -2.56
C ILE A 94 29.96 9.93 -2.28
N THR A 95 30.16 9.62 -1.01
CA THR A 95 30.57 8.26 -0.61
C THR A 95 29.34 7.43 -0.24
N VAL A 96 29.18 6.31 -0.93
CA VAL A 96 28.16 5.30 -0.65
C VAL A 96 28.81 4.14 0.09
N GLN A 97 28.48 3.99 1.37
CA GLN A 97 28.94 2.87 2.20
C GLN A 97 27.82 1.85 2.36
N THR A 98 28.04 0.63 1.90
CA THR A 98 27.17 -0.52 2.21
C THR A 98 27.69 -1.24 3.45
N TYR A 99 26.80 -1.53 4.40
CA TYR A 99 27.11 -2.30 5.59
C TYR A 99 25.98 -3.26 5.92
N SER A 100 26.32 -4.36 6.61
CA SER A 100 25.35 -5.28 7.18
C SER A 100 25.09 -4.91 8.64
N GLY A 101 23.84 -4.86 9.07
CA GLY A 101 23.51 -4.54 10.45
C GLY A 101 22.02 -4.43 10.73
N TYR A 102 21.68 -3.98 11.93
CA TYR A 102 20.30 -3.72 12.30
C TYR A 102 19.83 -2.38 11.73
N GLY A 103 18.67 -2.38 11.09
CA GLY A 103 17.97 -1.18 10.64
C GLY A 103 16.53 -1.14 11.17
N VAL A 104 16.01 0.06 11.42
CA VAL A 104 14.57 0.22 11.64
C VAL A 104 13.77 -0.20 10.39
N PRO A 105 12.56 -0.77 10.55
CA PRO A 105 11.79 -1.29 9.44
C PRO A 105 11.31 -0.17 8.49
N ALA A 106 10.94 1.00 9.03
CA ALA A 106 10.47 2.16 8.29
C ALA A 106 10.75 3.46 9.07
N LEU A 107 10.70 4.61 8.40
CA LEU A 107 10.87 5.92 9.03
C LEU A 107 9.75 6.22 10.03
N GLY A 108 10.12 6.68 11.23
CA GLY A 108 9.17 6.97 12.31
C GLY A 108 8.52 5.75 12.97
N VAL A 109 8.90 4.53 12.57
CA VAL A 109 8.31 3.28 13.07
C VAL A 109 9.41 2.33 13.54
N GLY A 110 9.22 1.75 14.72
CA GLY A 110 10.14 0.74 15.27
C GLY A 110 11.10 1.24 16.34
N ILE A 111 10.97 2.48 16.79
CA ILE A 111 11.61 2.97 18.03
C ILE A 111 10.53 3.70 18.84
N TYR A 112 10.18 3.14 20.00
CA TYR A 112 9.07 3.65 20.80
C TYR A 112 9.56 4.05 22.20
N PRO A 113 9.43 5.32 22.61
CA PRO A 113 9.83 5.78 23.93
C PRO A 113 9.14 5.02 25.06
N ILE A 114 9.86 4.75 26.14
CA ILE A 114 9.31 4.18 27.38
C ILE A 114 9.31 5.25 28.46
N GLU A 115 8.12 5.67 28.88
CA GLU A 115 7.92 6.66 29.93
C GLU A 115 7.28 5.99 31.15
N GLY A 116 8.00 6.02 32.28
CA GLY A 116 7.60 5.27 33.47
C GLY A 116 7.51 3.77 33.20
N ARG A 117 6.26 3.26 33.16
CA ARG A 117 5.94 1.85 32.88
C ARG A 117 5.29 1.64 31.51
N ASN A 118 5.09 2.68 30.72
CA ASN A 118 4.34 2.62 29.47
C ASN A 118 5.24 2.83 28.26
N VAL A 119 4.93 2.14 27.18
CA VAL A 119 5.50 2.35 25.85
C VAL A 119 4.59 3.33 25.12
N ARG A 120 5.14 4.43 24.60
CA ARG A 120 4.44 5.39 23.75
C ARG A 120 4.30 4.79 22.34
N MET A 121 3.30 3.95 22.17
CA MET A 121 3.03 3.24 20.91
C MET A 121 1.55 2.88 20.81
N ARG A 122 0.96 3.14 19.65
CA ARG A 122 -0.37 2.65 19.27
C ARG A 122 -0.27 1.56 18.21
N TRP A 123 -1.32 0.77 18.03
CA TRP A 123 -1.32 -0.33 17.06
C TRP A 123 -1.56 0.18 15.64
N TYR A 124 -2.55 1.05 15.47
CA TYR A 124 -2.91 1.61 14.16
C TYR A 124 -2.14 2.87 13.77
N ASP A 125 -1.61 3.59 14.76
CA ASP A 125 -0.76 4.77 14.56
C ASP A 125 0.54 4.64 15.36
N PRO A 126 1.47 3.80 14.91
CA PRO A 126 2.73 3.61 15.63
C PRO A 126 3.57 4.89 15.70
N ALA A 127 3.37 5.85 14.79
CA ALA A 127 4.12 7.10 14.78
C ALA A 127 3.60 8.12 15.80
N ASP A 128 2.33 8.03 16.22
CA ASP A 128 1.77 8.85 17.28
C ASP A 128 2.27 8.42 18.67
N VAL A 129 3.34 9.08 19.11
CA VAL A 129 3.91 8.97 20.46
C VAL A 129 3.31 9.98 21.45
N SER A 130 2.38 10.84 21.00
CA SER A 130 1.87 11.98 21.77
C SER A 130 0.67 11.63 22.65
N THR A 131 -0.07 10.56 22.36
CA THR A 131 -1.30 10.19 23.08
C THR A 131 -1.25 8.82 23.76
N GLY A 132 -1.37 8.81 25.10
CA GLY A 132 -1.43 7.59 25.91
C GLY A 132 -0.20 6.68 25.79
N GLY A 133 -0.25 5.48 26.36
CA GLY A 133 0.80 4.49 26.23
C GLY A 133 0.37 3.13 26.75
N ILE A 134 0.88 2.07 26.13
CA ILE A 134 0.58 0.70 26.53
C ILE A 134 1.52 0.28 27.67
N PRO A 135 1.04 -0.39 28.74
CA PRO A 135 1.94 -0.92 29.76
C PRO A 135 3.00 -1.83 29.13
N LEU A 136 4.28 -1.58 29.45
CA LEU A 136 5.42 -2.34 28.92
C LEU A 136 5.28 -3.84 29.22
N SER A 137 4.69 -4.18 30.37
CA SER A 137 4.41 -5.56 30.75
C SER A 137 3.41 -6.24 29.81
N LEU A 138 2.39 -5.50 29.35
CA LEU A 138 1.40 -6.01 28.40
C LEU A 138 2.02 -6.12 27.00
N ALA A 139 2.68 -5.06 26.52
CA ALA A 139 3.36 -5.07 25.22
C ALA A 139 4.40 -6.21 25.14
N SER A 140 5.23 -6.37 26.18
CA SER A 140 6.24 -7.43 26.24
C SER A 140 5.62 -8.84 26.23
N LEU A 141 4.53 -9.05 26.99
CA LEU A 141 3.84 -10.34 27.02
C LEU A 141 3.28 -10.72 25.64
N LEU A 142 2.61 -9.76 24.98
CA LEU A 142 2.02 -9.98 23.67
C LEU A 142 3.13 -10.21 22.63
N VAL A 143 4.13 -9.34 22.54
CA VAL A 143 5.23 -9.47 21.56
C VAL A 143 5.97 -10.79 21.70
N ARG A 144 6.34 -11.21 22.93
CA ARG A 144 7.01 -12.50 23.15
C ARG A 144 6.18 -13.70 22.69
N SER A 145 4.86 -13.57 22.71
CA SER A 145 3.95 -14.64 22.31
C SER A 145 3.84 -14.79 20.79
N LEU A 146 4.27 -13.79 20.01
CA LEU A 146 4.31 -13.86 18.54
C LEU A 146 5.30 -14.92 18.02
N ASP A 147 6.37 -15.20 18.76
CA ASP A 147 7.40 -16.19 18.36
C ASP A 147 6.99 -17.63 18.62
N ILE A 148 6.11 -17.85 19.59
CA ILE A 148 5.78 -19.21 20.03
C ILE A 148 4.93 -19.92 18.98
N ARG A 149 4.11 -19.18 18.20
CA ARG A 149 3.33 -19.70 17.08
C ARG A 149 3.05 -18.60 16.03
N PRO A 150 3.52 -18.73 14.78
CA PRO A 150 3.10 -17.86 13.67
C PRO A 150 1.60 -17.99 13.38
N THR A 151 1.03 -19.16 13.67
CA THR A 151 -0.39 -19.50 13.54
C THR A 151 -0.78 -20.49 14.65
N GLY A 152 -1.81 -20.17 15.46
CA GLY A 152 -2.38 -21.08 16.47
C GLY A 152 -2.69 -20.40 17.82
N ASP A 153 -3.33 -21.16 18.72
CA ASP A 153 -3.80 -20.67 20.03
C ASP A 153 -2.70 -19.96 20.85
N ALA A 154 -3.06 -18.82 21.46
CA ALA A 154 -2.16 -18.08 22.35
C ALA A 154 -1.61 -18.93 23.50
N PRO A 155 -0.37 -18.67 23.96
CA PRO A 155 0.14 -19.21 25.23
C PRO A 155 -0.84 -18.96 26.38
N LYS A 156 -0.93 -19.89 27.35
CA LYS A 156 -1.92 -19.84 28.45
C LYS A 156 -1.97 -18.48 29.18
N LYS A 157 -0.79 -17.92 29.51
CA LYS A 157 -0.69 -16.61 30.21
C LYS A 157 -1.21 -15.46 29.34
N THR A 158 -0.91 -15.50 28.04
CA THR A 158 -1.34 -14.50 27.05
C THR A 158 -2.84 -14.57 26.84
N ALA A 159 -3.39 -15.77 26.64
CA ALA A 159 -4.83 -15.98 26.53
C ALA A 159 -5.57 -15.53 27.81
N ALA A 160 -5.04 -15.85 29.00
CA ALA A 160 -5.60 -15.40 30.27
C ALA A 160 -5.60 -13.87 30.39
N ARG A 161 -4.51 -13.20 29.99
CA ARG A 161 -4.43 -11.73 30.03
C ARG A 161 -5.40 -11.07 29.05
N ILE A 162 -5.58 -11.64 27.86
CA ILE A 162 -6.55 -11.18 26.87
C ILE A 162 -7.97 -11.35 27.41
N ARG A 163 -8.32 -12.52 27.95
CA ARG A 163 -9.65 -12.76 28.55
C ARG A 163 -9.96 -11.82 29.70
N SER A 164 -9.02 -11.63 30.63
CA SER A 164 -9.19 -10.71 31.75
C SER A 164 -9.28 -9.25 31.29
N GLY A 165 -8.52 -8.86 30.27
CA GLY A 165 -8.57 -7.52 29.70
C GLY A 165 -9.87 -7.23 28.94
N LEU A 166 -10.42 -8.23 28.26
CA LEU A 166 -11.66 -8.18 27.50
C LEU A 166 -12.86 -8.72 28.30
N ASP A 167 -12.77 -8.74 29.63
CA ASP A 167 -13.93 -9.02 30.47
C ASP A 167 -15.05 -8.01 30.20
N THR A 168 -16.30 -8.48 30.18
CA THR A 168 -17.43 -7.63 29.74
C THR A 168 -17.67 -6.45 30.67
N ALA A 169 -17.56 -6.64 31.99
CA ALA A 169 -17.78 -5.56 32.94
C ALA A 169 -16.65 -4.54 32.86
N LYS A 170 -15.40 -5.02 32.75
CA LYS A 170 -14.22 -4.17 32.57
C LYS A 170 -14.32 -3.33 31.29
N VAL A 171 -14.62 -3.96 30.15
CA VAL A 171 -14.74 -3.25 28.87
C VAL A 171 -15.86 -2.22 28.92
N LYS A 172 -17.04 -2.57 29.45
CA LYS A 172 -18.14 -1.60 29.59
C LYS A 172 -17.75 -0.38 30.43
N ALA A 173 -17.03 -0.59 31.54
CA ALA A 173 -16.54 0.50 32.37
C ALA A 173 -15.54 1.41 31.61
N GLN A 174 -14.59 0.81 30.88
CA GLN A 174 -13.61 1.55 30.08
C GLN A 174 -14.25 2.30 28.89
N VAL A 175 -15.27 1.72 28.27
CA VAL A 175 -16.01 2.35 27.17
C VAL A 175 -16.90 3.50 27.65
N ALA A 176 -17.50 3.37 28.83
CA ALA A 176 -18.31 4.44 29.42
C ALA A 176 -17.46 5.65 29.84
N ASN A 177 -16.23 5.43 30.30
CA ASN A 177 -15.31 6.47 30.75
C ASN A 177 -13.93 6.29 30.07
N PRO A 178 -13.81 6.67 28.78
CA PRO A 178 -12.59 6.45 28.02
C PRO A 178 -11.46 7.38 28.50
N THR A 179 -10.29 6.79 28.77
CA THR A 179 -9.02 7.52 28.93
C THR A 179 -8.07 7.12 27.82
N PRO A 180 -7.05 7.94 27.49
CA PRO A 180 -6.04 7.57 26.49
C PRO A 180 -5.41 6.20 26.75
N GLU A 181 -5.11 5.88 28.01
CA GLU A 181 -4.51 4.60 28.41
C GLU A 181 -5.47 3.42 28.21
N ASN A 182 -6.75 3.57 28.59
CA ASN A 182 -7.75 2.53 28.39
C ASN A 182 -8.05 2.30 26.91
N ILE A 183 -8.06 3.36 26.09
CA ILE A 183 -8.22 3.26 24.63
C ILE A 183 -7.07 2.43 24.04
N VAL A 184 -5.83 2.77 24.38
CA VAL A 184 -4.64 2.06 23.88
C VAL A 184 -4.59 0.61 24.41
N GLU A 185 -4.96 0.37 25.68
CA GLU A 185 -5.05 -0.99 26.23
C GLU A 185 -6.07 -1.84 25.45
N LEU A 186 -7.28 -1.31 25.22
CA LEU A 186 -8.33 -2.01 24.47
C LEU A 186 -7.91 -2.27 23.03
N GLU A 187 -7.33 -1.28 22.35
CA GLU A 187 -6.81 -1.41 20.98
C GLU A 187 -5.86 -2.60 20.86
N TRP A 188 -4.86 -2.68 21.74
CA TRP A 188 -3.89 -3.78 21.76
C TRP A 188 -4.53 -5.13 22.10
N LEU A 189 -5.42 -5.19 23.10
CA LEU A 189 -6.06 -6.44 23.50
C LEU A 189 -6.99 -7.00 22.42
N LEU A 190 -7.73 -6.13 21.72
CA LEU A 190 -8.62 -6.50 20.62
C LEU A 190 -7.83 -6.98 19.40
N CYS A 191 -6.79 -6.25 19.00
CA CYS A 191 -5.90 -6.69 17.92
C CYS A 191 -5.17 -7.99 18.25
N ALA A 192 -4.69 -8.14 19.48
CA ALA A 192 -4.07 -9.38 19.94
C ALA A 192 -5.06 -10.54 19.96
N ARG A 193 -6.32 -10.31 20.39
CA ARG A 193 -7.38 -11.32 20.31
C ARG A 193 -7.56 -11.82 18.89
N ALA A 194 -7.62 -10.90 17.92
CA ALA A 194 -7.81 -11.24 16.51
C ALA A 194 -6.64 -12.07 15.94
N HIS A 195 -5.42 -11.78 16.40
CA HIS A 195 -4.21 -12.48 15.97
C HIS A 195 -4.05 -13.86 16.63
N TYR A 196 -4.41 -13.97 17.91
CA TYR A 196 -4.23 -15.20 18.70
C TYR A 196 -5.49 -16.08 18.78
N HIS A 197 -6.58 -15.70 18.11
CA HIS A 197 -7.85 -16.42 18.09
C HIS A 197 -8.42 -16.73 19.49
N VAL A 198 -8.24 -15.81 20.45
CA VAL A 198 -8.69 -16.05 21.84
C VAL A 198 -10.22 -16.01 21.91
N ARG A 199 -10.80 -17.13 22.36
CA ARG A 199 -12.25 -17.34 22.57
C ARG A 199 -12.70 -16.98 23.99
N ASN A 200 -14.01 -16.92 24.19
CA ASN A 200 -14.69 -16.60 25.46
C ASN A 200 -14.51 -15.13 25.88
N VAL A 201 -14.56 -14.24 24.89
CA VAL A 201 -14.41 -12.78 25.02
C VAL A 201 -15.44 -12.01 24.18
N GLU A 202 -16.38 -12.73 23.58
CA GLU A 202 -17.33 -12.25 22.57
C GLU A 202 -18.14 -11.06 23.10
N ARG A 203 -18.67 -11.17 24.33
CA ARG A 203 -19.43 -10.09 24.98
C ARG A 203 -18.58 -8.84 25.25
N GLY A 204 -17.30 -9.00 25.56
CA GLY A 204 -16.36 -7.89 25.71
C GLY A 204 -16.07 -7.21 24.38
N VAL A 205 -15.82 -7.98 23.32
CA VAL A 205 -15.62 -7.44 21.96
C VAL A 205 -16.88 -6.72 21.45
N ILE A 206 -18.07 -7.30 21.66
CA ILE A 206 -19.34 -6.65 21.34
C ILE A 206 -19.49 -5.33 22.10
N ALA A 207 -19.18 -5.28 23.40
CA ALA A 207 -19.20 -4.03 24.15
C ALA A 207 -18.24 -2.98 23.57
N ALA A 208 -16.99 -3.37 23.27
CA ALA A 208 -15.99 -2.49 22.66
C ALA A 208 -16.42 -1.93 21.29
N SER A 209 -17.16 -2.71 20.50
CA SER A 209 -17.66 -2.25 19.20
C SER A 209 -18.64 -1.08 19.29
N THR A 210 -19.16 -0.75 20.48
CA THR A 210 -20.06 0.40 20.73
C THR A 210 -19.32 1.64 21.25
N ALA A 211 -18.00 1.59 21.38
CA ALA A 211 -17.23 2.67 21.98
C ALA A 211 -17.32 3.99 21.21
N ALA A 212 -17.33 5.12 21.94
CA ALA A 212 -17.24 6.44 21.33
C ALA A 212 -15.90 6.64 20.58
N ALA A 213 -14.82 6.06 21.10
CA ALA A 213 -13.50 6.10 20.48
C ALA A 213 -13.45 5.24 19.20
N ARG A 214 -13.16 5.90 18.06
CA ARG A 214 -13.01 5.26 16.74
C ARG A 214 -12.04 4.07 16.77
N ASP A 215 -10.87 4.25 17.37
CA ASP A 215 -9.80 3.23 17.32
C ASP A 215 -10.17 1.96 18.08
N VAL A 216 -10.97 2.08 19.14
CA VAL A 216 -11.54 0.93 19.86
C VAL A 216 -12.56 0.22 18.98
N ARG A 217 -13.45 0.94 18.27
CA ARG A 217 -14.40 0.32 17.34
C ARG A 217 -13.69 -0.38 16.18
N ARG A 218 -12.64 0.22 15.65
CA ARG A 218 -11.81 -0.34 14.57
C ARG A 218 -11.14 -1.64 15.01
N ALA A 219 -10.50 -1.64 16.18
CA ALA A 219 -9.89 -2.83 16.75
C ALA A 219 -10.94 -3.91 17.10
N ALA A 220 -12.12 -3.50 17.58
CA ALA A 220 -13.22 -4.41 17.86
C ALA A 220 -13.74 -5.08 16.57
N ALA A 221 -13.87 -4.33 15.48
CA ALA A 221 -14.26 -4.86 14.17
C ALA A 221 -13.30 -5.96 13.71
N ARG A 222 -11.99 -5.71 13.81
CA ARG A 222 -10.96 -6.71 13.55
C ARG A 222 -11.09 -7.93 14.47
N ALA A 223 -11.33 -7.70 15.76
CA ALA A 223 -11.45 -8.74 16.77
C ALA A 223 -12.69 -9.64 16.63
N LEU A 224 -13.67 -9.25 15.81
CA LEU A 224 -14.82 -10.09 15.47
C LEU A 224 -14.48 -11.18 14.43
N ASN A 225 -13.27 -11.19 13.86
CA ASN A 225 -12.82 -12.27 12.98
C ASN A 225 -12.86 -13.64 13.68
N ASP A 226 -13.14 -14.70 12.95
CA ASP A 226 -13.17 -16.08 13.45
C ASP A 226 -14.01 -16.26 14.73
N MET A 227 -15.06 -15.44 14.91
CA MET A 227 -16.05 -15.59 15.97
C MET A 227 -17.24 -16.41 15.45
N PRO A 228 -17.88 -17.23 16.31
CA PRO A 228 -19.05 -18.01 15.92
C PRO A 228 -20.18 -17.10 15.46
N GLU A 229 -20.86 -17.51 14.40
CA GLU A 229 -22.05 -16.82 13.91
C GLU A 229 -23.16 -16.92 14.94
N SER A 230 -23.42 -15.81 15.62
CA SER A 230 -24.56 -15.64 16.54
C SER A 230 -25.23 -14.32 16.23
N GLU A 231 -26.51 -14.20 16.56
CA GLU A 231 -27.29 -12.99 16.30
C GLU A 231 -26.61 -11.72 16.85
N ALA A 232 -26.03 -11.80 18.05
CA ALA A 232 -25.31 -10.69 18.67
C ALA A 232 -24.04 -10.29 17.90
N ILE A 233 -23.28 -11.26 17.38
CA ILE A 233 -22.08 -11.02 16.58
C ILE A 233 -22.43 -10.45 15.20
N LEU A 234 -23.42 -11.04 14.52
CA LEU A 234 -23.89 -10.56 13.22
C LEU A 234 -24.45 -9.14 13.34
N THR A 235 -25.16 -8.83 14.42
CA THR A 235 -25.65 -7.47 14.70
C THR A 235 -24.52 -6.48 14.94
N ALA A 236 -23.48 -6.88 15.70
CA ALA A 236 -22.30 -6.04 15.92
C ALA A 236 -21.56 -5.76 14.61
N MET A 237 -21.33 -6.79 13.78
CA MET A 237 -20.71 -6.67 12.45
C MET A 237 -21.54 -5.77 11.52
N ALA A 238 -22.85 -5.98 11.44
CA ALA A 238 -23.76 -5.18 10.62
C ALA A 238 -23.73 -3.69 10.97
N ARG A 239 -23.62 -3.37 12.25
CA ARG A 239 -23.48 -1.98 12.74
C ARG A 239 -22.14 -1.38 12.34
N LEU A 240 -21.05 -2.13 12.47
CA LEU A 240 -19.70 -1.65 12.11
C LEU A 240 -19.50 -1.48 10.60
N LEU A 241 -20.17 -2.28 9.77
CA LEU A 241 -20.23 -2.04 8.31
C LEU A 241 -20.85 -0.68 7.97
N GLN A 242 -21.78 -0.20 8.80
CA GLN A 242 -22.45 1.08 8.65
C GLN A 242 -21.81 2.21 9.48
N ASP A 243 -20.62 1.98 10.06
CA ASP A 243 -19.91 3.01 10.83
C ASP A 243 -19.53 4.19 9.92
N PRO A 244 -19.63 5.45 10.39
CA PRO A 244 -19.22 6.61 9.59
C PRO A 244 -17.71 6.65 9.31
N ASP A 245 -16.89 5.91 10.07
CA ASP A 245 -15.46 5.83 9.86
C ASP A 245 -15.04 4.74 8.85
N SER A 246 -14.34 5.14 7.79
CA SER A 246 -13.89 4.24 6.73
C SER A 246 -12.93 3.14 7.23
N GLY A 247 -12.11 3.44 8.25
CA GLY A 247 -11.19 2.47 8.84
C GLY A 247 -11.91 1.39 9.64
N VAL A 248 -12.97 1.75 10.36
CA VAL A 248 -13.87 0.80 11.03
C VAL A 248 -14.59 -0.09 10.01
N GLN A 249 -15.14 0.52 8.95
CA GLN A 249 -15.78 -0.22 7.85
C GLN A 249 -14.83 -1.24 7.21
N ALA A 250 -13.58 -0.82 6.93
CA ALA A 250 -12.59 -1.68 6.29
C ALA A 250 -12.25 -2.92 7.13
N GLU A 251 -12.05 -2.75 8.43
CA GLU A 251 -11.77 -3.88 9.35
C GLU A 251 -13.00 -4.78 9.53
N ALA A 252 -14.21 -4.22 9.62
CA ALA A 252 -15.44 -4.99 9.70
C ALA A 252 -15.64 -5.84 8.45
N ALA A 253 -15.49 -5.23 7.27
CA ALA A 253 -15.60 -5.94 6.01
C ALA A 253 -14.49 -6.99 5.83
N GLY A 254 -13.26 -6.67 6.26
CA GLY A 254 -12.14 -7.61 6.27
C GLY A 254 -12.39 -8.84 7.15
N ALA A 255 -12.93 -8.65 8.36
CA ALA A 255 -13.30 -9.74 9.25
C ALA A 255 -14.38 -10.64 8.63
N ILE A 256 -15.39 -10.06 7.98
CA ILE A 256 -16.46 -10.81 7.28
C ILE A 256 -15.91 -11.59 6.08
N LEU A 257 -15.02 -10.99 5.29
CA LEU A 257 -14.33 -11.68 4.19
C LEU A 257 -13.58 -12.92 4.72
N GLN A 258 -12.81 -12.77 5.80
CA GLN A 258 -12.06 -13.87 6.42
C GLN A 258 -12.98 -14.98 6.94
N ASN A 259 -14.13 -14.63 7.51
CA ASN A 259 -15.06 -15.61 8.04
C ASN A 259 -15.84 -16.36 6.95
N GLY A 260 -15.89 -15.83 5.72
CA GLY A 260 -16.70 -16.41 4.65
C GLY A 260 -18.21 -16.33 4.88
N THR A 261 -18.66 -15.56 5.88
CA THR A 261 -20.08 -15.49 6.25
C THR A 261 -20.91 -14.78 5.17
N THR A 262 -22.10 -15.30 4.91
CA THR A 262 -23.07 -14.76 3.93
C THR A 262 -24.45 -14.53 4.54
N ALA A 263 -24.51 -14.41 5.87
CA ALA A 263 -25.75 -14.21 6.61
C ALA A 263 -26.58 -13.05 6.06
N GLU A 264 -27.90 -13.25 5.93
CA GLU A 264 -28.82 -12.29 5.32
C GLU A 264 -28.81 -10.91 5.99
N LEU A 265 -28.62 -10.86 7.31
CA LEU A 265 -28.46 -9.60 8.04
C LEU A 265 -27.26 -8.79 7.53
N LEU A 266 -26.13 -9.46 7.25
CA LEU A 266 -24.92 -8.82 6.75
C LEU A 266 -25.08 -8.43 5.28
N ARG A 267 -25.75 -9.26 4.47
CA ARG A 267 -26.08 -8.91 3.08
C ARG A 267 -26.83 -7.57 2.99
N ARG A 268 -27.89 -7.42 3.80
CA ARG A 268 -28.65 -6.16 3.88
C ARG A 268 -27.78 -5.00 4.38
N ALA A 269 -26.92 -5.25 5.37
CA ALA A 269 -26.02 -4.24 5.91
C ALA A 269 -25.01 -3.75 4.86
N VAL A 270 -24.45 -4.63 4.03
CA VAL A 270 -23.54 -4.26 2.93
C VAL A 270 -24.23 -3.36 1.92
N ILE A 271 -25.41 -3.76 1.42
CA ILE A 271 -26.18 -2.95 0.47
C ILE A 271 -26.50 -1.56 1.04
N LYS A 272 -26.87 -1.51 2.33
CA LYS A 272 -27.16 -0.24 3.01
C LYS A 272 -25.91 0.63 3.23
N ALA A 273 -24.75 0.01 3.46
CA ALA A 273 -23.51 0.72 3.75
C ALA A 273 -22.85 1.30 2.49
N LEU A 274 -22.98 0.63 1.34
CA LEU A 274 -22.32 1.01 0.08
C LEU A 274 -22.49 2.49 -0.29
N PRO A 275 -23.70 3.08 -0.33
CA PRO A 275 -23.89 4.48 -0.74
C PRO A 275 -23.22 5.49 0.21
N THR A 276 -23.09 5.13 1.49
CA THR A 276 -22.51 6.00 2.54
C THR A 276 -21.03 5.72 2.80
N SER A 277 -20.46 4.70 2.14
CA SER A 277 -19.07 4.31 2.30
C SER A 277 -18.14 5.41 1.80
N ARG A 278 -17.01 5.61 2.49
CA ARG A 278 -16.05 6.68 2.17
C ARG A 278 -14.68 6.10 1.84
N LEU A 279 -13.92 6.87 1.08
CA LEU A 279 -12.48 6.72 0.96
C LEU A 279 -11.84 6.78 2.36
N ALA A 280 -10.72 6.07 2.54
CA ALA A 280 -9.91 6.29 3.73
C ALA A 280 -9.39 7.72 3.68
N TYR A 281 -9.60 8.50 4.74
CA TYR A 281 -9.16 9.90 4.79
C TYR A 281 -7.65 9.97 4.56
N ARG A 282 -7.28 10.49 3.40
CA ARG A 282 -6.01 11.18 3.16
C ARG A 282 -6.44 12.63 3.01
N GLY A 283 -5.78 13.55 3.72
CA GLY A 283 -6.12 14.97 3.67
C GLY A 283 -6.31 15.44 2.23
N ASP A 284 -7.16 16.44 2.05
CA ASP A 284 -7.73 16.91 0.78
C ASP A 284 -6.70 17.31 -0.31
N ASP A 285 -5.39 17.20 -0.03
CA ASP A 285 -4.27 17.64 -0.87
C ASP A 285 -3.42 16.50 -1.47
N ILE A 286 -3.78 15.21 -1.31
CA ILE A 286 -3.02 14.13 -1.95
C ILE A 286 -3.62 13.84 -3.34
N PRO A 287 -2.98 14.27 -4.44
CA PRO A 287 -3.45 13.95 -5.78
C PRO A 287 -3.58 12.45 -5.96
N TYR A 288 -4.52 12.06 -6.83
CA TYR A 288 -4.74 10.69 -7.26
C TYR A 288 -3.39 9.99 -7.49
N ASN A 289 -3.07 9.02 -6.63
CA ASN A 289 -1.97 8.09 -6.89
C ASN A 289 -2.41 6.69 -6.50
N PRO A 290 -2.88 5.89 -7.46
CA PRO A 290 -3.29 4.52 -7.25
C PRO A 290 -2.19 3.63 -6.64
N ALA A 291 -0.91 3.96 -6.81
CA ALA A 291 0.18 3.18 -6.24
C ALA A 291 0.40 3.42 -4.74
N LEU A 292 -0.18 4.47 -4.14
CA LEU A 292 0.12 4.85 -2.76
C LEU A 292 -0.81 4.25 -1.72
N ASN A 293 -1.79 3.40 -2.07
CA ASN A 293 -2.78 2.90 -1.12
C ASN A 293 -2.19 1.84 -0.15
N HIS A 294 -1.62 2.27 0.98
CA HIS A 294 -1.07 1.38 1.99
C HIS A 294 -2.11 0.64 2.84
N THR A 295 -3.38 1.10 2.86
CA THR A 295 -4.46 0.47 3.63
C THR A 295 -5.79 0.53 2.87
N PRO A 296 -6.51 -0.59 2.71
CA PRO A 296 -7.77 -0.60 1.97
C PRO A 296 -8.82 0.27 2.68
N SER A 297 -9.64 0.98 1.90
CA SER A 297 -10.74 1.80 2.41
C SER A 297 -11.98 0.96 2.73
N GLY A 298 -12.88 1.48 3.56
CA GLY A 298 -14.19 0.87 3.81
C GLY A 298 -14.96 0.61 2.53
N ARG A 299 -14.98 1.59 1.61
CA ARG A 299 -15.61 1.46 0.28
C ARG A 299 -15.01 0.30 -0.53
N GLU A 300 -13.67 0.24 -0.62
CA GLU A 300 -12.98 -0.85 -1.32
C GLU A 300 -13.37 -2.23 -0.75
N MET A 301 -13.36 -2.38 0.57
CA MET A 301 -13.64 -3.65 1.22
C MET A 301 -15.11 -4.06 1.09
N LEU A 302 -16.04 -3.09 1.13
CA LEU A 302 -17.46 -3.33 0.88
C LEU A 302 -17.71 -3.83 -0.55
N ILE A 303 -17.03 -3.27 -1.56
CA ILE A 303 -17.14 -3.74 -2.96
C ILE A 303 -16.68 -5.20 -3.06
N ARG A 304 -15.59 -5.57 -2.39
CA ARG A 304 -15.10 -6.96 -2.34
C ARG A 304 -16.14 -7.89 -1.69
N LEU A 305 -16.83 -7.44 -0.63
CA LEU A 305 -17.90 -8.21 0.01
C LEU A 305 -19.09 -8.48 -0.90
N VAL A 306 -19.46 -7.53 -1.78
CA VAL A 306 -20.56 -7.73 -2.73
C VAL A 306 -20.36 -9.01 -3.54
N LYS A 307 -19.13 -9.24 -4.03
CA LYS A 307 -18.80 -10.45 -4.77
C LYS A 307 -18.91 -11.71 -3.91
N GLN A 308 -18.30 -11.71 -2.72
CA GLN A 308 -18.34 -12.86 -1.81
C GLN A 308 -19.76 -13.24 -1.42
N MET A 309 -20.63 -12.25 -1.22
CA MET A 309 -22.00 -12.43 -0.77
C MET A 309 -23.01 -12.69 -1.90
N GLY A 310 -22.57 -12.70 -3.16
CA GLY A 310 -23.46 -12.91 -4.31
C GLY A 310 -24.47 -11.79 -4.50
N LEU A 311 -24.06 -10.53 -4.27
CA LEU A 311 -24.91 -9.33 -4.27
C LEU A 311 -24.76 -8.48 -5.55
N GLN A 312 -24.25 -9.05 -6.64
CA GLN A 312 -23.84 -8.29 -7.82
C GLN A 312 -25.00 -7.54 -8.46
N ARG A 313 -26.17 -8.18 -8.58
CA ARG A 313 -27.36 -7.56 -9.18
C ARG A 313 -27.93 -6.46 -8.29
N GLU A 314 -27.98 -6.70 -6.98
CA GLU A 314 -28.52 -5.77 -5.99
C GLU A 314 -27.65 -4.51 -5.86
N ALA A 315 -26.34 -4.66 -6.03
CA ALA A 315 -25.38 -3.57 -5.90
C ALA A 315 -25.09 -2.83 -7.23
N GLU A 316 -25.49 -3.38 -8.39
CA GLU A 316 -25.09 -2.90 -9.72
C GLU A 316 -25.22 -1.37 -9.86
N ASN A 317 -26.41 -0.82 -9.57
CA ASN A 317 -26.68 0.61 -9.72
C ASN A 317 -25.76 1.47 -8.84
N VAL A 318 -25.57 1.04 -7.59
CA VAL A 318 -24.75 1.77 -6.63
C VAL A 318 -23.28 1.70 -7.03
N LEU A 319 -22.79 0.54 -7.47
CA LEU A 319 -21.42 0.34 -7.90
C LEU A 319 -21.11 1.07 -9.22
N ALA A 320 -22.03 1.07 -10.18
CA ALA A 320 -21.85 1.80 -11.42
C ALA A 320 -21.78 3.32 -11.16
N ALA A 321 -22.63 3.83 -10.26
CA ALA A 321 -22.60 5.23 -9.84
C ALA A 321 -21.33 5.63 -9.05
N MET A 322 -20.52 4.67 -8.59
CA MET A 322 -19.22 4.94 -7.96
C MET A 322 -18.08 5.15 -8.96
N ILE A 323 -18.31 4.86 -10.26
CA ILE A 323 -17.32 5.06 -11.31
C ILE A 323 -17.32 6.55 -11.69
N VAL A 324 -16.61 7.35 -10.89
CA VAL A 324 -16.48 8.80 -11.05
C VAL A 324 -14.99 9.17 -10.96
N PRO A 325 -14.41 9.89 -11.94
CA PRO A 325 -12.97 10.16 -12.01
C PRO A 325 -12.34 10.60 -10.68
N ASP A 326 -12.92 11.63 -10.06
CA ASP A 326 -12.37 12.26 -8.85
C ASP A 326 -12.57 11.45 -7.56
N GLN A 327 -13.26 10.30 -7.61
CA GLN A 327 -13.53 9.44 -6.44
C GLN A 327 -12.94 8.03 -6.53
N LEU A 328 -12.18 7.73 -7.59
CA LEU A 328 -11.66 6.39 -7.88
C LEU A 328 -10.19 6.24 -7.46
N ASN A 329 -9.86 6.09 -6.18
CA ASN A 329 -8.49 5.64 -5.84
C ASN A 329 -8.21 4.22 -6.43
N ALA A 330 -6.93 3.82 -6.51
CA ALA A 330 -6.55 2.48 -7.02
C ALA A 330 -7.39 1.35 -6.47
N GLY A 331 -7.56 1.33 -5.14
CA GLY A 331 -8.16 0.21 -4.45
C GLY A 331 -9.60 0.04 -4.92
N ILE A 332 -10.35 1.13 -5.01
CA ILE A 332 -11.72 1.15 -5.51
C ILE A 332 -11.75 0.85 -7.00
N HIS A 333 -10.88 1.46 -7.80
CA HIS A 333 -10.83 1.21 -9.23
C HIS A 333 -10.58 -0.29 -9.53
N ILE A 334 -9.61 -0.90 -8.85
CA ILE A 334 -9.31 -2.34 -8.95
C ILE A 334 -10.51 -3.17 -8.47
N ALA A 335 -11.15 -2.79 -7.36
CA ALA A 335 -12.29 -3.52 -6.82
C ALA A 335 -13.50 -3.48 -7.76
N LEU A 336 -13.84 -2.30 -8.32
CA LEU A 336 -14.94 -2.12 -9.28
C LEU A 336 -14.63 -2.84 -10.59
N ARG A 337 -13.42 -2.67 -11.14
CA ARG A 337 -12.99 -3.37 -12.35
C ARG A 337 -13.12 -4.88 -12.19
N ASN A 338 -12.58 -5.42 -11.09
CA ASN A 338 -12.64 -6.86 -10.84
C ASN A 338 -14.09 -7.32 -10.63
N HIS A 339 -14.93 -6.51 -9.98
CA HIS A 339 -16.36 -6.80 -9.84
C HIS A 339 -17.05 -6.89 -11.20
N PHE A 340 -16.93 -5.86 -12.04
CA PHE A 340 -17.64 -5.79 -13.33
C PHE A 340 -17.01 -6.68 -14.41
N LYS A 341 -15.78 -7.16 -14.23
CA LYS A 341 -15.22 -8.24 -15.04
C LYS A 341 -15.99 -9.55 -14.83
N ASP A 342 -16.41 -9.84 -13.59
CA ASP A 342 -17.14 -11.06 -13.25
C ASP A 342 -18.66 -10.91 -13.40
N ALA A 343 -19.17 -9.68 -13.32
CA ALA A 343 -20.58 -9.34 -13.50
C ALA A 343 -20.71 -8.16 -14.48
N PRO A 344 -20.66 -8.41 -15.80
CA PRO A 344 -20.74 -7.36 -16.80
C PRO A 344 -22.02 -6.51 -16.66
N SER A 345 -21.89 -5.20 -16.86
CA SER A 345 -22.97 -4.23 -16.74
C SER A 345 -22.85 -3.15 -17.80
N ALA A 346 -23.93 -2.93 -18.56
CA ALA A 346 -23.98 -1.85 -19.55
C ALA A 346 -23.81 -0.46 -18.91
N LYS A 347 -24.33 -0.28 -17.69
CA LYS A 347 -24.16 0.97 -16.91
C LYS A 347 -22.72 1.18 -16.50
N ALA A 348 -22.02 0.11 -16.11
CA ALA A 348 -20.60 0.20 -15.79
C ALA A 348 -19.77 0.53 -17.03
N ILE A 349 -20.08 -0.08 -18.19
CA ILE A 349 -19.41 0.24 -19.47
C ILE A 349 -19.57 1.73 -19.79
N GLU A 350 -20.80 2.25 -19.73
CA GLU A 350 -21.09 3.67 -19.99
C GLU A 350 -20.39 4.59 -18.98
N ALA A 351 -20.41 4.24 -17.70
CA ALA A 351 -19.75 5.02 -16.65
C ALA A 351 -18.22 5.01 -16.79
N TYR A 352 -17.60 3.87 -17.15
CA TYR A 352 -16.16 3.80 -17.41
C TYR A 352 -15.76 4.58 -18.66
N ALA A 353 -16.57 4.54 -19.73
CA ALA A 353 -16.33 5.34 -20.93
C ALA A 353 -16.38 6.84 -20.63
N ALA A 354 -17.38 7.28 -19.87
CA ALA A 354 -17.52 8.67 -19.44
C ALA A 354 -16.39 9.09 -18.49
N ALA A 355 -16.04 8.24 -17.53
CA ALA A 355 -14.96 8.52 -16.59
C ALA A 355 -13.60 8.62 -17.28
N PHE A 356 -13.31 7.74 -18.24
CA PHE A 356 -12.09 7.82 -19.05
C PHE A 356 -12.02 9.11 -19.88
N ALA A 357 -13.15 9.55 -20.45
CA ALA A 357 -13.19 10.79 -21.24
C ALA A 357 -12.96 12.05 -20.40
N ALA A 358 -13.31 12.02 -19.11
CA ALA A 358 -13.20 13.16 -18.20
C ALA A 358 -11.97 13.10 -17.28
N ALA A 359 -11.19 12.01 -17.29
CA ALA A 359 -10.05 11.82 -16.40
C ALA A 359 -8.86 12.71 -16.78
N ASP A 360 -8.09 13.12 -15.77
CA ASP A 360 -6.80 13.77 -15.97
C ASP A 360 -5.83 12.83 -16.70
N GLN A 361 -4.95 13.41 -17.53
CA GLN A 361 -4.04 12.65 -18.38
C GLN A 361 -3.19 11.63 -17.60
N GLN A 362 -2.77 11.98 -16.38
CA GLN A 362 -1.94 11.14 -15.51
C GLN A 362 -2.66 9.84 -15.06
N ASP A 363 -3.99 9.82 -15.13
CA ASP A 363 -4.82 8.77 -14.55
C ASP A 363 -5.36 7.79 -15.60
N LEU A 364 -5.31 8.18 -16.87
CA LEU A 364 -5.87 7.41 -17.99
C LEU A 364 -5.37 5.96 -18.04
N LYS A 365 -4.10 5.71 -17.69
CA LYS A 365 -3.52 4.36 -17.69
C LYS A 365 -4.21 3.38 -16.73
N SER A 366 -4.80 3.88 -15.65
CA SER A 366 -5.48 3.02 -14.67
C SER A 366 -6.70 2.31 -15.26
N TYR A 367 -7.31 2.88 -16.30
CA TYR A 367 -8.51 2.36 -16.96
C TYR A 367 -8.24 1.20 -17.92
N ALA A 368 -6.98 1.00 -18.34
CA ALA A 368 -6.58 0.01 -19.34
C ALA A 368 -7.12 -1.39 -19.03
N GLY A 369 -6.97 -1.85 -17.78
CA GLY A 369 -7.40 -3.20 -17.39
C GLY A 369 -8.91 -3.45 -17.50
N TYR A 370 -9.75 -2.41 -17.50
CA TYR A 370 -11.19 -2.57 -17.74
C TYR A 370 -11.54 -2.42 -19.22
N MET A 371 -11.06 -1.34 -19.86
CA MET A 371 -11.41 -0.99 -21.24
C MET A 371 -10.84 -1.95 -22.28
N LEU A 372 -9.67 -2.54 -22.00
CA LEU A 372 -9.03 -3.50 -22.90
C LEU A 372 -9.41 -4.95 -22.61
N SER A 373 -10.24 -5.20 -21.60
CA SER A 373 -10.67 -6.58 -21.31
C SER A 373 -11.57 -7.10 -22.43
N GLU A 374 -11.51 -8.41 -22.69
CA GLU A 374 -12.28 -9.04 -23.78
C GLU A 374 -13.78 -8.82 -23.65
N ALA A 375 -14.30 -8.77 -22.42
CA ALA A 375 -15.71 -8.51 -22.14
C ALA A 375 -16.16 -7.09 -22.53
N ASN A 376 -15.22 -6.14 -22.66
CA ASN A 376 -15.48 -4.73 -22.93
C ASN A 376 -14.78 -4.23 -24.20
N LYS A 377 -14.56 -5.11 -25.18
CA LYS A 377 -13.82 -4.77 -26.41
C LYS A 377 -14.38 -3.55 -27.16
N ASP A 378 -15.67 -3.24 -26.99
CA ASP A 378 -16.32 -2.08 -27.58
C ASP A 378 -15.76 -0.73 -27.07
N LEU A 379 -15.05 -0.75 -25.92
CA LEU A 379 -14.34 0.42 -25.38
C LEU A 379 -12.94 0.60 -25.96
N ARG A 380 -12.37 -0.42 -26.64
CA ARG A 380 -11.01 -0.35 -27.22
C ARG A 380 -10.84 0.83 -28.19
N PRO A 381 -11.78 1.14 -29.12
CA PRO A 381 -11.61 2.28 -30.02
C PRO A 381 -11.39 3.61 -29.29
N GLN A 382 -12.10 3.83 -28.17
CA GLN A 382 -11.93 5.03 -27.35
C GLN A 382 -10.53 5.07 -26.70
N TYR A 383 -10.06 3.94 -26.17
CA TYR A 383 -8.73 3.83 -25.57
C TYR A 383 -7.61 4.06 -26.58
N PHE A 384 -7.69 3.43 -27.76
CA PHE A 384 -6.69 3.59 -28.82
C PHE A 384 -6.76 4.96 -29.51
N ALA A 385 -7.92 5.63 -29.53
CA ALA A 385 -8.02 7.02 -29.95
C ALA A 385 -7.25 7.95 -29.00
N ALA A 386 -7.28 7.70 -27.68
CA ALA A 386 -6.50 8.46 -26.72
C ALA A 386 -4.98 8.32 -26.97
N ILE A 387 -4.48 7.10 -27.24
CA ILE A 387 -3.06 6.89 -27.59
C ILE A 387 -2.67 7.73 -28.83
N LYS A 388 -3.58 7.87 -29.80
CA LYS A 388 -3.35 8.62 -31.05
C LYS A 388 -3.57 10.13 -30.91
N ASN A 389 -4.09 10.61 -29.77
CA ASN A 389 -4.37 12.02 -29.57
C ASN A 389 -3.07 12.80 -29.34
N ASP A 390 -2.68 13.63 -30.32
CA ASP A 390 -1.49 14.47 -30.25
C ASP A 390 -1.62 15.63 -29.23
N GLU A 391 -2.80 15.85 -28.63
CA GLU A 391 -2.99 16.80 -27.50
C GLU A 391 -2.59 16.21 -26.13
N LEU A 392 -2.47 14.88 -26.01
CA LEU A 392 -1.97 14.26 -24.80
C LEU A 392 -0.45 14.34 -24.73
N ALA A 393 0.09 14.51 -23.52
CA ALA A 393 1.53 14.46 -23.30
C ALA A 393 2.13 13.13 -23.80
N ASP A 394 3.35 13.21 -24.35
CA ASP A 394 4.05 12.08 -24.95
C ASP A 394 4.24 10.93 -23.94
N GLU A 395 4.52 11.25 -22.67
CA GLU A 395 4.63 10.32 -21.55
C GLU A 395 3.30 9.59 -21.27
N THR A 396 2.18 10.30 -21.35
CA THR A 396 0.84 9.72 -21.12
C THR A 396 0.52 8.71 -22.21
N ARG A 397 0.76 9.08 -23.48
CA ARG A 397 0.52 8.20 -24.63
C ARG A 397 1.44 6.98 -24.61
N TYR A 398 2.69 7.17 -24.20
CA TYR A 398 3.64 6.09 -23.95
C TYR A 398 3.10 5.11 -22.91
N ASP A 399 2.64 5.60 -21.76
CA ASP A 399 2.08 4.78 -20.70
C ASP A 399 0.83 4.00 -21.18
N LEU A 400 -0.07 4.65 -21.91
CA LEU A 400 -1.27 4.02 -22.46
C LEU A 400 -0.94 2.88 -23.44
N LEU A 401 0.02 3.12 -24.35
CA LEU A 401 0.47 2.10 -25.30
C LEU A 401 1.17 0.94 -24.58
N ARG A 402 2.00 1.24 -23.57
CA ARG A 402 2.69 0.22 -22.76
C ARG A 402 1.70 -0.69 -22.04
N GLU A 403 0.64 -0.14 -21.44
CA GLU A 403 -0.42 -0.94 -20.82
C GLU A 403 -1.19 -1.78 -21.86
N ALA A 404 -1.45 -1.24 -23.05
CA ALA A 404 -2.13 -1.98 -24.12
C ALA A 404 -1.32 -3.19 -24.61
N VAL A 405 -0.02 -2.99 -24.88
CA VAL A 405 0.89 -4.07 -25.26
C VAL A 405 0.96 -5.14 -24.16
N GLY A 406 1.04 -4.72 -22.90
CA GLY A 406 1.11 -5.65 -21.77
C GLY A 406 -0.17 -6.49 -21.56
N LEU A 407 -1.34 -5.95 -21.90
CA LEU A 407 -2.62 -6.63 -21.69
C LEU A 407 -3.13 -7.42 -22.90
N LEU A 408 -2.80 -7.00 -24.12
CA LEU A 408 -3.31 -7.58 -25.38
C LEU A 408 -2.24 -8.29 -26.22
N SER A 409 -0.95 -8.10 -25.92
CA SER A 409 0.18 -8.47 -26.78
C SER A 409 0.32 -7.62 -28.04
N MET A 410 1.49 -7.69 -28.68
CA MET A 410 1.80 -6.99 -29.94
C MET A 410 1.11 -7.60 -31.17
N SER A 411 0.65 -8.85 -31.06
CA SER A 411 -0.07 -9.53 -32.14
C SER A 411 -1.53 -9.13 -32.25
N ASP A 412 -2.08 -8.43 -31.25
CA ASP A 412 -3.45 -7.91 -31.30
C ASP A 412 -3.58 -6.83 -32.39
N ASP A 413 -4.66 -6.90 -33.17
CA ASP A 413 -4.86 -6.07 -34.36
C ASP A 413 -4.89 -4.56 -34.01
N ASP A 414 -5.54 -4.18 -32.91
CA ASP A 414 -5.65 -2.77 -32.50
C ASP A 414 -4.28 -2.22 -32.10
N VAL A 415 -3.50 -3.03 -31.36
CA VAL A 415 -2.12 -2.70 -30.97
C VAL A 415 -1.23 -2.56 -32.19
N ASN A 416 -1.27 -3.55 -33.09
CA ASN A 416 -0.45 -3.60 -34.30
C ASN A 416 -0.70 -2.41 -35.23
N GLN A 417 -1.98 -2.09 -35.48
CA GLN A 417 -2.37 -0.92 -36.27
C GLN A 417 -1.93 0.38 -35.59
N THR A 418 -2.06 0.46 -34.27
CA THR A 418 -1.65 1.65 -33.51
C THR A 418 -0.14 1.89 -33.57
N ILE A 419 0.68 0.87 -33.33
CA ILE A 419 2.15 0.94 -33.48
C ILE A 419 2.51 1.43 -34.89
N THR A 420 1.87 0.86 -35.93
CA THR A 420 2.13 1.23 -37.32
C THR A 420 1.77 2.70 -37.61
N SER A 421 0.70 3.21 -37.00
CA SER A 421 0.22 4.58 -37.20
C SER A 421 1.02 5.65 -36.44
N LEU A 422 1.61 5.30 -35.30
CA LEU A 422 2.31 6.25 -34.43
C LEU A 422 3.75 6.49 -34.86
N PHE A 423 4.37 5.56 -35.59
CA PHE A 423 5.78 5.67 -35.91
C PHE A 423 6.05 6.85 -36.85
N LYS A 424 6.75 7.86 -36.34
CA LYS A 424 7.17 9.05 -37.07
C LYS A 424 8.69 9.02 -37.21
N PRO A 425 9.27 8.56 -38.33
CA PRO A 425 10.73 8.42 -38.47
C PRO A 425 11.51 9.70 -38.17
N ALA A 426 10.89 10.86 -38.43
CA ALA A 426 11.42 12.21 -38.21
C ALA A 426 11.56 12.63 -36.74
N ASP A 427 10.89 11.96 -35.79
CA ASP A 427 10.80 12.39 -34.39
C ASP A 427 11.60 11.47 -33.45
N ALA A 428 12.93 11.50 -33.57
CA ALA A 428 13.81 10.58 -32.84
C ALA A 428 13.98 10.89 -31.33
N THR A 429 13.35 11.95 -30.83
CA THR A 429 13.49 12.42 -29.44
C THR A 429 12.30 12.06 -28.56
N SER A 430 11.10 11.90 -29.13
CA SER A 430 9.89 11.46 -28.41
C SER A 430 10.13 10.14 -27.66
N LEU A 431 9.63 10.07 -26.41
CA LEU A 431 9.59 8.86 -25.61
C LEU A 431 8.65 7.82 -26.24
N LEU A 432 7.46 8.25 -26.67
CA LEU A 432 6.50 7.39 -27.36
C LEU A 432 7.11 6.80 -28.64
N ASN A 433 7.73 7.63 -29.48
CA ASN A 433 8.28 7.18 -30.76
C ASN A 433 9.49 6.25 -30.59
N ARG A 434 10.31 6.45 -29.53
CA ARG A 434 11.35 5.50 -29.11
C ARG A 434 10.76 4.14 -28.75
N TYR A 435 9.69 4.13 -27.96
CA TYR A 435 9.04 2.88 -27.58
C TYR A 435 8.43 2.17 -28.79
N VAL A 436 7.71 2.91 -29.65
CA VAL A 436 7.18 2.39 -30.93
C VAL A 436 8.30 1.81 -31.80
N ALA A 437 9.46 2.47 -31.90
CA ALA A 437 10.62 1.94 -32.63
C ALA A 437 11.11 0.59 -32.06
N SER A 438 11.16 0.46 -30.73
CA SER A 438 11.54 -0.81 -30.07
C SER A 438 10.54 -1.94 -30.38
N LEU A 439 9.24 -1.65 -30.38
CA LEU A 439 8.19 -2.60 -30.74
C LEU A 439 8.27 -3.02 -32.21
N LEU A 440 8.55 -2.09 -33.13
CA LEU A 440 8.74 -2.42 -34.56
C LEU A 440 9.94 -3.35 -34.79
N ILE A 441 11.03 -3.18 -34.02
CA ILE A 441 12.17 -4.11 -34.05
C ILE A 441 11.71 -5.53 -33.66
N HIS A 442 10.85 -5.64 -32.65
CA HIS A 442 10.33 -6.92 -32.13
C HIS A 442 9.34 -7.60 -33.08
N ARG A 443 8.62 -6.83 -33.90
CA ARG A 443 7.66 -7.39 -34.87
C ARG A 443 8.33 -8.14 -36.03
N HIS A 444 9.62 -7.87 -36.29
CA HIS A 444 10.42 -8.50 -37.34
C HIS A 444 9.81 -8.45 -38.76
N ALA A 445 8.95 -7.48 -39.07
CA ALA A 445 8.32 -7.36 -40.38
C ALA A 445 9.26 -6.67 -41.41
N PRO A 446 9.37 -7.15 -42.66
CA PRO A 446 10.24 -6.56 -43.69
C PRO A 446 10.00 -5.07 -43.94
N GLU A 447 8.74 -4.65 -43.93
CA GLU A 447 8.28 -3.26 -44.11
C GLU A 447 8.73 -2.31 -43.00
N ASP A 448 8.96 -2.82 -41.77
CA ASP A 448 9.43 -2.02 -40.64
C ASP A 448 10.91 -1.70 -40.75
N ARG A 449 11.68 -2.61 -41.32
CA ARG A 449 13.12 -2.46 -41.51
C ARG A 449 13.44 -1.19 -42.30
N ALA A 450 12.70 -0.90 -43.37
CA ALA A 450 12.91 0.29 -44.19
C ALA A 450 12.63 1.59 -43.39
N ARG A 451 11.57 1.59 -42.58
CA ARG A 451 11.17 2.73 -41.74
C ARG A 451 12.18 2.99 -40.61
N LEU A 452 12.63 1.91 -39.94
CA LEU A 452 13.63 1.95 -38.87
C LEU A 452 15.00 2.45 -39.36
N MET A 453 15.42 2.08 -40.57
CA MET A 453 16.70 2.55 -41.12
C MET A 453 16.74 4.07 -41.33
N THR A 454 15.60 4.70 -41.65
CA THR A 454 15.49 6.16 -41.75
C THR A 454 15.59 6.83 -40.38
N TYR A 455 14.91 6.28 -39.38
CA TYR A 455 14.94 6.74 -37.99
C TYR A 455 16.35 6.67 -37.37
N LEU A 456 17.04 5.53 -37.55
CA LEU A 456 18.40 5.32 -37.04
C LEU A 456 19.42 6.30 -37.66
N LYS A 457 19.30 6.58 -38.96
CA LYS A 457 20.16 7.56 -39.66
C LYS A 457 20.00 8.97 -39.10
N GLN A 458 18.77 9.39 -38.80
CA GLN A 458 18.49 10.75 -38.31
C GLN A 458 18.99 10.98 -36.88
N ARG A 459 18.98 9.94 -36.05
CA ARG A 459 19.47 10.01 -34.67
C ARG A 459 21.01 9.99 -34.57
N LYS A 460 21.71 9.89 -35.71
CA LYS A 460 23.18 9.71 -35.82
C LYS A 460 23.71 8.59 -34.92
N LEU A 461 22.87 7.59 -34.63
CA LEU A 461 23.22 6.53 -33.69
C LEU A 461 23.98 5.41 -34.42
N PRO A 462 25.11 4.93 -33.87
CA PRO A 462 25.80 3.76 -34.39
C PRO A 462 24.93 2.50 -34.37
N THR A 463 25.25 1.55 -35.25
CA THR A 463 24.60 0.24 -35.37
C THR A 463 24.60 -0.56 -34.04
N GLU A 464 25.50 -0.22 -33.10
CA GLU A 464 25.59 -0.84 -31.76
C GLU A 464 24.39 -0.56 -30.83
N ILE A 465 23.56 0.47 -31.10
CA ILE A 465 22.36 0.82 -30.30
C ILE A 465 21.11 0.00 -30.70
N TYR A 466 21.24 -0.95 -31.63
CA TYR A 466 20.30 -2.07 -31.67
C TYR A 466 20.25 -2.77 -30.30
N ALA A 467 21.36 -2.86 -29.56
CA ALA A 467 21.40 -3.50 -28.24
C ALA A 467 20.73 -2.69 -27.10
N GLU A 468 20.67 -1.36 -27.18
CA GLU A 468 20.01 -0.51 -26.16
C GLU A 468 18.49 -0.46 -26.38
N LEU A 469 18.06 -0.37 -27.65
CA LEU A 469 16.65 -0.53 -28.02
C LEU A 469 16.18 -1.94 -27.68
N ILE A 470 16.96 -2.99 -27.99
CA ILE A 470 16.71 -4.37 -27.53
C ILE A 470 16.77 -4.47 -25.99
N GLY A 471 17.66 -3.75 -25.30
CA GLY A 471 17.78 -3.76 -23.84
C GLY A 471 16.55 -3.18 -23.12
N GLN A 472 15.97 -2.09 -23.65
CA GLN A 472 14.66 -1.60 -23.20
C GLN A 472 13.52 -2.58 -23.53
N SER A 473 13.70 -3.37 -24.59
CA SER A 473 12.75 -4.41 -24.97
C SER A 473 12.83 -5.66 -24.11
N ILE A 474 14.00 -6.02 -23.59
CA ILE A 474 14.15 -7.12 -22.62
C ILE A 474 13.41 -6.78 -21.31
N TYR A 475 13.37 -5.50 -20.93
CA TYR A 475 12.55 -5.03 -19.80
C TYR A 475 11.04 -5.08 -20.10
N ALA A 476 10.63 -4.84 -21.36
CA ALA A 476 9.24 -5.00 -21.80
C ALA A 476 8.82 -6.48 -21.95
N ALA A 477 9.73 -7.35 -22.38
CA ALA A 477 9.53 -8.78 -22.58
C ALA A 477 9.64 -9.61 -21.29
N ALA A 478 10.28 -9.09 -20.23
CA ALA A 478 10.37 -9.76 -18.93
C ALA A 478 9.00 -10.00 -18.26
N TYR A 479 7.92 -9.37 -18.74
CA TYR A 479 6.54 -9.61 -18.30
C TYR A 479 5.78 -10.67 -19.12
N ASP A 480 6.34 -11.16 -20.23
CA ASP A 480 5.77 -12.26 -21.03
C ASP A 480 6.67 -13.50 -20.92
N VAL A 481 6.56 -14.18 -19.77
CA VAL A 481 7.37 -15.37 -19.43
C VAL A 481 7.08 -16.56 -20.36
N SER A 482 6.05 -16.48 -21.20
CA SER A 482 5.71 -17.53 -22.17
C SER A 482 6.54 -17.54 -23.45
N PHE A 483 7.22 -16.44 -23.80
CA PHE A 483 7.83 -16.31 -25.13
C PHE A 483 9.33 -16.61 -25.17
N LEU A 484 10.01 -16.73 -24.02
CA LEU A 484 11.46 -16.98 -23.95
C LEU A 484 11.88 -18.44 -24.27
N SER A 485 10.99 -19.27 -24.81
CA SER A 485 11.27 -20.69 -25.06
C SER A 485 11.40 -21.10 -26.53
N ASN A 486 11.49 -20.18 -27.50
CA ASN A 486 11.79 -20.52 -28.90
C ASN A 486 12.82 -19.57 -29.53
#